data_AF-A0A2L0EKQ3-F1
#
_entry.id   AF-A0A2L0EKQ3-F1
#
_cell.length_a   1.000
_cell.length_b   1.000
_cell.length_c   1.000
_cell.angle_alpha   90.00
_cell.angle_beta   90.00
_cell.angle_gamma   90.00
#
_symmetry.space_group_name_H-M   'P 1'
#
loop_
_entity.id
_entity.type
_entity.pdbx_description
1 polymer ?
#
loop_
_entity_poly.entity_id
_entity_poly.type
_entity_poly.pdbx_seq_one_letter_code
_entity_poly.pdbx_strand_id
1 'polypeptide(L)'
;MSRGAPSPPAAPAMIPLRRAAWMALAAGGLVLASVCSTLYVARATPGGASRDALTFAGVLTGTTGPQEIAFVFRKDGDEACAPEPIPATPDAEGAFSVEIPLGACPESLFDGGDVTYDVLVGGQRVVKDAAVSPVPYAKYADRVAPEQLDALGASLARSRAMTPWNRADVKNEVTLGDTETDLGDQLNALLEASRDVAVVLPKGGTYTWNTPVELTEFQRLTVTGEGYSNGAGDLTVAVHMTQNRVDDSSGTASKAVQRVEAAAFSSFGLYGVSLNAVTNDPLPYPPDPGGSALFVLGGDYATIELSQIRILTTEDVVNASSYAYGRVKLGWAFIDKEPSFVPDVHAIKAYSGWGFAGNGAVVARSHSTMGPGVLYEATPRLLYLD
;
A
#
# COMPACT_ATOMS: atom_id res chain seq x y z
N MET A 1 -61.03 58.52 -41.76
CA MET A 1 -60.07 57.53 -42.31
C MET A 1 -59.20 57.04 -41.17
N SER A 2 -59.55 55.87 -40.61
CA SER A 2 -58.91 55.26 -39.45
C SER A 2 -57.62 54.55 -39.88
N ARG A 3 -56.47 54.92 -39.31
CA ARG A 3 -55.19 54.23 -39.51
C ARG A 3 -55.06 53.14 -38.43
N GLY A 4 -55.08 51.88 -38.88
CA GLY A 4 -54.87 50.70 -38.03
C GLY A 4 -53.46 50.66 -37.47
N ALA A 5 -53.36 50.35 -36.18
CA ALA A 5 -52.10 50.14 -35.49
C ALA A 5 -51.48 48.78 -35.87
N PRO A 6 -50.14 48.70 -36.04
CA PRO A 6 -49.46 47.47 -36.40
C PRO A 6 -49.34 46.50 -35.22
N SER A 7 -49.51 45.20 -35.52
CA SER A 7 -49.37 44.10 -34.58
C SER A 7 -47.91 43.90 -34.14
N PRO A 8 -47.65 43.56 -32.87
CA PRO A 8 -46.29 43.30 -32.40
C PRO A 8 -45.75 41.94 -32.90
N PRO A 9 -44.42 41.80 -33.07
CA PRO A 9 -43.79 40.59 -33.57
C PRO A 9 -43.81 39.45 -32.54
N ALA A 10 -43.94 38.22 -33.04
CA ALA A 10 -43.97 37.00 -32.24
C ALA A 10 -42.62 36.73 -31.55
N ALA A 11 -42.68 36.36 -30.27
CA ALA A 11 -41.51 36.02 -29.46
C ALA A 11 -40.87 34.70 -29.92
N PRO A 12 -39.52 34.61 -29.94
CA PRO A 12 -38.82 33.38 -30.30
C PRO A 12 -38.99 32.30 -29.24
N ALA A 13 -39.22 31.07 -29.69
CA ALA A 13 -39.36 29.89 -28.83
C ALA A 13 -38.04 29.57 -28.11
N MET A 14 -38.03 29.74 -26.79
CA MET A 14 -36.94 29.28 -25.92
C MET A 14 -36.97 27.76 -25.82
N ILE A 15 -35.96 27.10 -26.40
CA ILE A 15 -35.66 25.69 -26.18
C ILE A 15 -35.00 25.57 -24.80
N PRO A 16 -35.51 24.73 -23.87
CA PRO A 16 -34.97 24.62 -22.52
C PRO A 16 -33.57 24.00 -22.54
N LEU A 17 -32.55 24.80 -22.20
CA LEU A 17 -31.12 24.44 -22.10
C LEU A 17 -30.81 23.18 -21.28
N ARG A 18 -31.76 22.69 -20.47
CA ARG A 18 -31.57 21.49 -19.64
C ARG A 18 -31.46 20.18 -20.42
N ARG A 19 -31.94 20.11 -21.67
CA ARG A 19 -31.87 18.85 -22.46
C ARG A 19 -30.61 18.70 -23.30
N ALA A 20 -29.90 19.79 -23.63
CA ALA A 20 -28.66 19.73 -24.41
C ALA A 20 -27.44 19.32 -23.54
N ALA A 21 -27.41 19.71 -22.26
CA ALA A 21 -26.29 19.40 -21.37
C ALA A 21 -26.18 17.91 -20.99
N TRP A 22 -27.30 17.17 -20.98
CA TRP A 22 -27.30 15.75 -20.59
C TRP A 22 -26.78 14.80 -21.67
N MET A 23 -26.87 15.16 -22.97
CA MET A 23 -26.35 14.31 -24.03
C MET A 23 -24.82 14.43 -24.23
N ALA A 24 -24.21 15.56 -23.84
CA ALA A 24 -22.76 15.73 -23.94
C ALA A 24 -21.98 14.95 -22.86
N LEU A 25 -22.57 14.72 -21.68
CA LEU A 25 -21.94 13.94 -20.60
C LEU A 25 -21.97 12.42 -20.82
N ALA A 26 -22.98 11.91 -21.54
CA ALA A 26 -23.09 10.48 -21.83
C ALA A 26 -22.05 9.99 -22.86
N ALA A 27 -21.58 10.86 -23.77
CA ALA A 27 -20.58 10.51 -24.77
C ALA A 27 -19.13 10.60 -24.24
N GLY A 28 -18.86 11.45 -23.24
CA GLY A 28 -17.52 11.60 -22.65
C GLY A 28 -17.13 10.49 -21.67
N GLY A 29 -18.10 9.85 -21.01
CA GLY A 29 -17.83 8.77 -20.04
C GLY A 29 -17.38 7.45 -20.68
N LEU A 30 -17.72 7.21 -21.95
CA LEU A 30 -17.41 5.94 -22.63
C LEU A 30 -15.97 5.88 -23.16
N VAL A 31 -15.29 7.01 -23.32
CA VAL A 31 -13.90 7.06 -23.80
C VAL A 31 -12.88 6.94 -22.66
N LEU A 32 -13.23 7.34 -21.42
CA LEU A 32 -12.32 7.15 -20.27
C LEU A 32 -12.32 5.71 -19.74
N ALA A 33 -13.45 5.00 -19.83
CA ALA A 33 -13.54 3.60 -19.39
C ALA A 33 -12.71 2.64 -20.27
N SER A 34 -12.45 2.98 -21.54
CA SER A 34 -11.64 2.16 -22.44
C SER A 34 -10.12 2.36 -22.27
N VAL A 35 -9.68 3.50 -21.70
CA VAL A 35 -8.24 3.75 -21.44
C VAL A 35 -7.79 3.08 -20.14
N CYS A 36 -8.66 2.97 -19.14
CA CYS A 36 -8.33 2.29 -17.87
C CYS A 36 -8.37 0.75 -17.96
N SER A 37 -9.06 0.17 -18.95
CA SER A 37 -9.06 -1.28 -19.18
C SER A 37 -7.84 -1.78 -19.97
N THR A 38 -7.03 -0.88 -20.54
CA THR A 38 -5.72 -1.19 -21.15
C THR A 38 -4.52 -1.02 -20.22
N LEU A 39 -4.72 -0.57 -18.97
CA LEU A 39 -3.77 -0.86 -17.88
C LEU A 39 -3.96 -2.31 -17.41
N TYR A 40 -3.95 -3.21 -18.38
CA TYR A 40 -3.64 -4.61 -18.18
C TYR A 40 -2.27 -4.61 -17.56
N VAL A 41 -2.21 -5.09 -16.31
CA VAL A 41 -1.00 -5.40 -15.57
C VAL A 41 0.03 -5.90 -16.57
N ALA A 42 1.07 -5.10 -16.84
CA ALA A 42 2.31 -5.62 -17.36
C ALA A 42 2.88 -6.52 -16.26
N ARG A 43 2.27 -7.69 -16.11
CA ARG A 43 2.89 -8.79 -15.40
C ARG A 43 4.13 -9.01 -16.21
N ALA A 44 5.29 -8.68 -15.63
CA ALA A 44 6.53 -9.26 -16.09
C ALA A 44 6.23 -10.76 -16.18
N THR A 45 6.00 -11.23 -17.40
CA THR A 45 5.86 -12.66 -17.63
C THR A 45 7.19 -13.19 -17.15
N PRO A 46 7.22 -14.14 -16.20
CA PRO A 46 8.47 -14.66 -15.66
C PRO A 46 9.39 -14.92 -16.86
N GLY A 47 10.51 -14.22 -16.91
CA GLY A 47 11.47 -14.42 -17.99
C GLY A 47 11.76 -15.91 -18.04
N GLY A 48 11.67 -16.53 -19.22
CA GLY A 48 12.04 -17.94 -19.35
C GLY A 48 13.44 -18.17 -18.75
N ALA A 49 13.72 -19.42 -18.36
CA ALA A 49 14.95 -19.82 -17.66
C ALA A 49 16.19 -19.02 -18.11
N SER A 50 16.94 -18.49 -17.15
CA SER A 50 18.17 -17.76 -17.43
C SER A 50 19.10 -18.54 -18.34
N ARG A 51 19.50 -17.93 -19.46
CA ARG A 51 20.42 -18.53 -20.43
C ARG A 51 21.83 -18.62 -19.85
N ASP A 52 22.56 -19.71 -20.11
CA ASP A 52 23.95 -19.90 -19.65
C ASP A 52 25.00 -19.00 -20.32
N ALA A 53 24.57 -17.93 -20.99
CA ALA A 53 25.47 -16.98 -21.63
C ALA A 53 24.91 -15.54 -21.64
N LEU A 54 25.80 -14.56 -21.55
CA LEU A 54 25.51 -13.14 -21.73
C LEU A 54 25.77 -12.71 -23.17
N THR A 55 24.83 -12.01 -23.79
CA THR A 55 25.09 -11.40 -25.11
C THR A 55 25.82 -10.07 -24.92
N PHE A 56 26.98 -9.92 -25.57
CA PHE A 56 27.71 -8.66 -25.65
C PHE A 56 27.79 -8.22 -27.10
N ALA A 57 27.43 -6.97 -27.36
CA ALA A 57 27.54 -6.34 -28.67
C ALA A 57 28.34 -5.04 -28.57
N GLY A 58 29.18 -4.79 -29.57
CA GLY A 58 30.05 -3.60 -29.60
C GLY A 58 30.58 -3.32 -30.99
N VAL A 59 31.45 -2.32 -31.10
CA VAL A 59 32.15 -1.95 -32.34
C VAL A 59 33.66 -1.97 -32.07
N LEU A 60 34.41 -2.74 -32.85
CA LEU A 60 35.87 -2.74 -32.87
C LEU A 60 36.37 -1.84 -34.01
N THR A 61 37.07 -0.76 -33.65
CA THR A 61 37.71 0.11 -34.65
C THR A 61 39.17 -0.26 -34.84
N GLY A 62 39.65 -0.24 -36.09
CA GLY A 62 41.07 -0.39 -36.40
C GLY A 62 41.58 -1.83 -36.51
N THR A 63 40.69 -2.82 -36.44
CA THR A 63 41.01 -4.23 -36.71
C THR A 63 40.00 -4.79 -37.71
N THR A 64 40.46 -5.65 -38.62
CA THR A 64 39.61 -6.33 -39.62
C THR A 64 39.87 -7.83 -39.55
N GLY A 65 38.82 -8.63 -39.69
CA GLY A 65 38.89 -10.09 -39.64
C GLY A 65 38.74 -10.68 -38.22
N PRO A 66 38.81 -12.00 -38.08
CA PRO A 66 38.55 -12.69 -36.81
C PRO A 66 39.47 -12.20 -35.68
N GLN A 67 38.88 -11.93 -34.51
CA GLN A 67 39.56 -11.51 -33.29
C GLN A 67 39.17 -12.43 -32.13
N GLU A 68 40.10 -12.69 -31.21
CA GLU A 68 39.77 -13.30 -29.93
C GLU A 68 39.46 -12.20 -28.91
N ILE A 69 38.27 -12.30 -28.29
CA ILE A 69 37.80 -11.38 -27.26
C ILE A 69 37.69 -12.13 -25.94
N ALA A 70 38.39 -11.66 -24.92
CA ALA A 70 38.28 -12.18 -23.56
C ALA A 70 37.60 -11.17 -22.65
N PHE A 71 36.85 -11.69 -21.68
CA PHE A 71 36.14 -10.90 -20.68
C PHE A 71 36.66 -11.28 -19.29
N VAL A 72 36.92 -10.29 -18.44
CA VAL A 72 37.30 -10.51 -17.05
C VAL A 72 36.31 -9.79 -16.17
N PHE A 73 35.48 -10.53 -15.45
CA PHE A 73 34.51 -9.99 -14.51
C PHE A 73 35.16 -9.81 -13.14
N ARG A 74 34.85 -8.67 -12.52
CA ARG A 74 35.35 -8.28 -11.21
C ARG A 74 34.21 -7.96 -10.26
N LYS A 75 34.41 -8.33 -9.00
CA LYS A 75 33.48 -8.04 -7.90
C LYS A 75 34.29 -7.58 -6.71
N ASP A 76 33.87 -6.48 -6.09
CA ASP A 76 34.59 -5.83 -4.99
C ASP A 76 36.05 -5.47 -5.33
N GLY A 77 36.33 -5.24 -6.61
CA GLY A 77 37.66 -4.90 -7.15
C GLY A 77 38.53 -6.12 -7.54
N ASP A 78 38.19 -7.30 -7.05
CA ASP A 78 38.91 -8.55 -7.32
C ASP A 78 38.37 -9.27 -8.56
N GLU A 79 39.23 -10.06 -9.21
CA GLU A 79 38.82 -10.91 -10.34
C GLU A 79 37.94 -12.06 -9.84
N ALA A 80 36.67 -12.06 -10.28
CA ALA A 80 35.66 -13.03 -9.87
C ALA A 80 35.49 -14.16 -10.90
N CYS A 81 35.65 -13.85 -12.20
CA CYS A 81 35.56 -14.84 -13.27
C CYS A 81 36.26 -14.35 -14.56
N ALA A 82 36.89 -15.26 -15.29
CA ALA A 82 37.39 -15.02 -16.64
C ALA A 82 37.01 -16.22 -17.55
N PRO A 83 35.90 -16.14 -18.31
CA PRO A 83 35.53 -17.16 -19.27
C PRO A 83 36.60 -17.33 -20.37
N GLU A 84 36.56 -18.47 -21.06
CA GLU A 84 37.45 -18.72 -22.20
C GLU A 84 37.30 -17.63 -23.28
N PRO A 85 38.40 -17.20 -23.95
CA PRO A 85 38.34 -16.25 -25.05
C PRO A 85 37.40 -16.72 -26.18
N ILE A 86 36.64 -15.78 -26.73
CA ILE A 86 35.58 -16.05 -27.69
C ILE A 86 35.99 -15.48 -29.04
N PRO A 87 35.93 -16.26 -30.13
CA PRO A 87 36.16 -15.71 -31.46
C PRO A 87 35.00 -14.79 -31.87
N ALA A 88 35.34 -13.58 -32.28
CA ALA A 88 34.41 -12.61 -32.87
C ALA A 88 34.87 -12.26 -34.28
N THR A 89 33.93 -12.13 -35.21
CA THR A 89 34.23 -11.61 -36.56
C THR A 89 33.44 -10.32 -36.73
N PRO A 90 34.10 -9.15 -36.58
CA PRO A 90 33.47 -7.86 -36.85
C PRO A 90 33.01 -7.74 -38.31
N ASP A 91 31.91 -7.05 -38.55
CA ASP A 91 31.44 -6.71 -39.90
C ASP A 91 32.30 -5.59 -40.53
N ALA A 92 31.86 -5.09 -41.70
CA ALA A 92 32.60 -4.06 -42.43
C ALA A 92 32.70 -2.73 -41.66
N GLU A 93 31.74 -2.47 -40.77
CA GLU A 93 31.68 -1.31 -39.88
C GLU A 93 32.35 -1.57 -38.53
N GLY A 94 32.85 -2.79 -38.30
CA GLY A 94 33.49 -3.22 -37.06
C GLY A 94 32.50 -3.68 -35.99
N ALA A 95 31.20 -3.75 -36.27
CA ALA A 95 30.22 -4.22 -35.30
C ALA A 95 30.29 -5.74 -35.12
N PHE A 96 30.10 -6.20 -33.89
CA PHE A 96 30.09 -7.62 -33.55
C PHE A 96 29.10 -7.91 -32.42
N SER A 97 28.70 -9.18 -32.31
CA SER A 97 27.92 -9.71 -31.19
C SER A 97 28.44 -11.10 -30.83
N VAL A 98 28.69 -11.34 -29.55
CA VAL A 98 29.17 -12.63 -29.02
C VAL A 98 28.34 -13.06 -27.82
N GLU A 99 28.25 -14.36 -27.59
CA GLU A 99 27.67 -14.94 -26.38
C GLU A 99 28.80 -15.35 -25.43
N ILE A 100 28.88 -14.69 -24.27
CA ILE A 100 29.85 -14.95 -23.22
C ILE A 100 29.36 -16.12 -22.37
N PRO A 101 29.98 -17.31 -22.43
CA PRO A 101 29.55 -18.45 -21.64
C PRO A 101 29.80 -18.16 -20.16
N LEU A 102 28.77 -18.33 -19.34
CA LEU A 102 28.83 -18.13 -17.89
C LEU A 102 29.05 -19.42 -17.11
N GLY A 103 29.07 -20.58 -17.76
CA GLY A 103 29.16 -21.89 -17.07
C GLY A 103 30.44 -22.10 -16.25
N ALA A 104 31.51 -21.37 -16.57
CA ALA A 104 32.76 -21.40 -15.79
C ALA A 104 32.80 -20.35 -14.66
N CYS A 105 31.81 -19.46 -14.60
CA CYS A 105 31.71 -18.42 -13.57
C CYS A 105 30.95 -18.93 -12.34
N PRO A 106 31.30 -18.44 -11.14
CA PRO A 106 30.54 -18.75 -9.94
C PRO A 106 29.10 -18.21 -10.05
N GLU A 107 28.13 -18.96 -9.54
CA GLU A 107 26.71 -18.56 -9.57
C GLU A 107 26.46 -17.22 -8.85
N SER A 108 27.26 -16.93 -7.81
CA SER A 108 27.23 -15.68 -7.04
C SER A 108 27.76 -14.45 -7.78
N LEU A 109 28.19 -14.59 -9.05
CA LEU A 109 28.66 -13.46 -9.84
C LEU A 109 27.57 -12.39 -9.99
N PHE A 110 26.30 -12.77 -10.16
CA PHE A 110 25.17 -11.85 -10.35
C PHE A 110 24.11 -11.95 -9.23
N ASP A 111 24.54 -11.83 -7.97
CA ASP A 111 23.68 -11.87 -6.77
C ASP A 111 23.05 -10.52 -6.37
N GLY A 112 23.14 -9.53 -7.27
CA GLY A 112 22.66 -8.16 -7.02
C GLY A 112 23.74 -7.19 -6.53
N GLY A 113 24.95 -7.67 -6.22
CA GLY A 113 26.11 -6.79 -5.97
C GLY A 113 26.69 -6.18 -7.26
N ASP A 114 27.46 -5.10 -7.12
CA ASP A 114 28.10 -4.44 -8.26
C ASP A 114 29.19 -5.33 -8.90
N VAL A 115 29.15 -5.44 -10.23
CA VAL A 115 30.07 -6.22 -11.06
C VAL A 115 30.57 -5.33 -12.16
N THR A 116 31.89 -5.33 -12.33
CA THR A 116 32.54 -4.65 -13.45
C THR A 116 33.19 -5.68 -14.37
N TYR A 117 33.51 -5.28 -15.60
CA TYR A 117 34.23 -6.14 -16.54
C TYR A 117 35.31 -5.37 -17.31
N ASP A 118 36.40 -6.09 -17.58
CA ASP A 118 37.41 -5.71 -18.56
C ASP A 118 37.11 -6.46 -19.88
N VAL A 119 37.42 -5.83 -21.02
CA VAL A 119 37.43 -6.49 -22.33
C VAL A 119 38.85 -6.47 -22.87
N LEU A 120 39.34 -7.64 -23.30
CA LEU A 120 40.65 -7.80 -23.92
C LEU A 120 40.48 -8.29 -25.35
N VAL A 121 41.22 -7.70 -26.29
CA VAL A 121 41.25 -8.10 -27.71
C VAL A 121 42.69 -8.42 -28.07
N GLY A 122 42.96 -9.66 -28.50
CA GLY A 122 44.33 -10.11 -28.78
C GLY A 122 45.28 -9.96 -27.56
N GLY A 123 44.75 -10.12 -26.35
CA GLY A 123 45.48 -9.96 -25.09
C GLY A 123 45.66 -8.50 -24.62
N GLN A 124 45.29 -7.50 -25.43
CA GLN A 124 45.34 -6.09 -25.02
C GLN A 124 44.01 -5.67 -24.40
N ARG A 125 44.06 -5.07 -23.20
CA ARG A 125 42.87 -4.50 -22.55
C ARG A 125 42.39 -3.26 -23.30
N VAL A 126 41.17 -3.30 -23.82
CA VAL A 126 40.53 -2.20 -24.57
C VAL A 126 39.41 -1.53 -23.79
N VAL A 127 38.77 -2.25 -22.85
CA VAL A 127 37.80 -1.70 -21.89
C VAL A 127 38.27 -2.08 -20.49
N LYS A 128 38.15 -1.14 -19.55
CA LYS A 128 38.56 -1.32 -18.15
C LYS A 128 37.42 -0.94 -17.19
N ASP A 129 37.18 -1.80 -16.20
CA ASP A 129 36.24 -1.57 -15.09
C ASP A 129 34.84 -1.07 -15.52
N ALA A 130 34.34 -1.55 -16.66
CA ALA A 130 33.03 -1.15 -17.15
C ALA A 130 31.93 -1.80 -16.31
N ALA A 131 30.94 -1.04 -15.85
CA ALA A 131 29.84 -1.59 -15.07
C ALA A 131 28.93 -2.48 -15.92
N VAL A 132 28.51 -3.63 -15.37
CA VAL A 132 27.43 -4.42 -15.95
C VAL A 132 26.12 -3.65 -15.76
N SER A 133 25.33 -3.51 -16.81
CA SER A 133 24.05 -2.79 -16.71
C SER A 133 23.06 -3.50 -15.76
N PRO A 134 22.09 -2.79 -15.14
CA PRO A 134 21.12 -3.37 -14.22
C PRO A 134 20.25 -4.52 -14.78
N VAL A 135 20.03 -4.55 -16.09
CA VAL A 135 19.11 -5.49 -16.74
C VAL A 135 19.59 -6.95 -16.66
N PRO A 136 20.87 -7.26 -16.95
CA PRO A 136 21.46 -8.55 -16.63
C PRO A 136 21.17 -9.05 -15.22
N TYR A 137 21.38 -8.24 -14.18
CA TYR A 137 21.19 -8.68 -12.78
C TYR A 137 19.81 -9.26 -12.52
N ALA A 138 18.76 -8.56 -12.96
CA ALA A 138 17.38 -9.00 -12.74
C ALA A 138 17.07 -10.34 -13.42
N LYS A 139 17.76 -10.67 -14.52
CA LYS A 139 17.59 -11.94 -15.21
C LYS A 139 18.27 -13.07 -14.47
N TYR A 140 19.54 -12.88 -14.07
CA TYR A 140 20.37 -13.94 -13.46
C TYR A 140 20.19 -14.14 -11.95
N ALA A 141 19.39 -13.29 -11.29
CA ALA A 141 19.05 -13.44 -9.88
C ALA A 141 18.37 -14.79 -9.55
N ASP A 142 17.74 -15.44 -10.52
CA ASP A 142 17.14 -16.77 -10.37
C ASP A 142 18.18 -17.88 -10.12
N ARG A 143 19.44 -17.68 -10.50
CA ARG A 143 20.53 -18.66 -10.31
C ARG A 143 21.07 -18.70 -8.89
N VAL A 144 20.97 -17.59 -8.16
CA VAL A 144 21.58 -17.45 -6.83
C VAL A 144 20.69 -18.08 -5.74
N ALA A 145 19.46 -18.47 -6.06
CA ALA A 145 18.49 -18.75 -5.02
C ALA A 145 17.42 -19.79 -5.32
N PRO A 146 17.72 -21.10 -5.37
CA PRO A 146 16.72 -22.09 -4.97
C PRO A 146 16.27 -21.84 -3.52
N GLU A 147 17.22 -21.54 -2.63
CA GLU A 147 16.97 -21.41 -1.18
C GLU A 147 16.28 -20.08 -0.78
N GLN A 148 16.62 -18.95 -1.42
CA GLN A 148 15.87 -17.69 -1.19
C GLN A 148 14.54 -17.65 -1.95
N LEU A 149 14.40 -18.34 -3.10
CA LEU A 149 13.10 -18.56 -3.73
C LEU A 149 12.22 -19.51 -2.91
N ASP A 150 12.78 -20.44 -2.13
CA ASP A 150 12.02 -21.23 -1.16
C ASP A 150 11.56 -20.37 0.02
N ALA A 151 12.38 -19.43 0.50
CA ALA A 151 11.97 -18.48 1.54
C ALA A 151 10.87 -17.51 1.05
N LEU A 152 11.04 -16.94 -0.15
CA LEU A 152 10.04 -16.08 -0.82
C LEU A 152 8.81 -16.88 -1.23
N GLY A 153 9.00 -18.11 -1.71
CA GLY A 153 7.95 -19.05 -2.09
C GLY A 153 7.14 -19.47 -0.86
N ALA A 154 7.78 -19.71 0.28
CA ALA A 154 7.11 -19.94 1.54
C ALA A 154 6.39 -18.67 2.05
N SER A 155 6.94 -17.47 1.81
CA SER A 155 6.26 -16.20 2.13
C SER A 155 5.03 -15.97 1.25
N LEU A 156 5.14 -16.19 -0.06
CA LEU A 156 4.04 -16.08 -1.03
C LEU A 156 3.01 -17.20 -0.90
N ALA A 157 3.42 -18.41 -0.52
CA ALA A 157 2.51 -19.50 -0.19
C ALA A 157 1.76 -19.18 1.11
N ARG A 158 2.42 -18.56 2.10
CA ARG A 158 1.77 -18.05 3.32
C ARG A 158 0.80 -16.89 3.02
N SER A 159 1.14 -15.98 2.12
CA SER A 159 0.23 -14.89 1.72
C SER A 159 -0.96 -15.39 0.88
N ARG A 160 -0.76 -16.40 0.03
CA ARG A 160 -1.85 -17.10 -0.68
C ARG A 160 -2.70 -17.97 0.23
N ALA A 161 -2.14 -18.45 1.34
CA ALA A 161 -2.86 -19.18 2.38
C ALA A 161 -3.62 -18.24 3.34
N MET A 162 -3.51 -16.93 3.18
CA MET A 162 -4.41 -15.97 3.80
C MET A 162 -5.77 -16.05 3.09
N THR A 163 -6.48 -17.15 3.36
CA THR A 163 -7.86 -17.34 2.94
C THR A 163 -8.70 -16.15 3.39
N PRO A 164 -9.74 -15.76 2.61
CA PRO A 164 -10.72 -14.79 3.08
C PRO A 164 -11.16 -15.17 4.48
N TRP A 165 -11.06 -14.24 5.43
CA TRP A 165 -11.30 -14.51 6.84
C TRP A 165 -12.63 -15.23 7.03
N ASN A 166 -12.55 -16.46 7.51
CA ASN A 166 -13.70 -17.18 8.03
C ASN A 166 -13.60 -17.12 9.55
N ARG A 167 -14.62 -16.56 10.21
CA ARG A 167 -14.68 -16.52 11.68
C ARG A 167 -14.48 -17.91 12.30
N ALA A 168 -14.87 -18.97 11.59
CA ALA A 168 -14.69 -20.35 12.00
C ALA A 168 -13.22 -20.80 12.16
N ASP A 169 -12.26 -20.07 11.57
CA ASP A 169 -10.84 -20.41 11.63
C ASP A 169 -10.13 -19.80 12.86
N VAL A 170 -10.80 -18.93 13.63
CA VAL A 170 -10.20 -18.31 14.81
C VAL A 170 -10.21 -19.30 15.98
N LYS A 171 -9.04 -19.83 16.32
CA LYS A 171 -8.87 -20.83 17.40
C LYS A 171 -8.88 -20.25 18.81
N ASN A 172 -8.71 -18.93 18.94
CA ASN A 172 -8.54 -18.24 20.22
C ASN A 172 -9.55 -17.10 20.35
N GLU A 173 -10.81 -17.43 20.64
CA GLU A 173 -11.80 -16.44 21.06
C GLU A 173 -11.70 -16.26 22.58
N VAL A 174 -11.52 -15.02 23.03
CA VAL A 174 -11.35 -14.63 24.43
C VAL A 174 -12.39 -13.59 24.79
N THR A 175 -13.14 -13.81 25.87
CA THR A 175 -14.06 -12.81 26.41
C THR A 175 -13.34 -11.93 27.43
N LEU A 176 -13.30 -10.62 27.20
CA LEU A 176 -12.68 -9.66 28.12
C LEU A 176 -13.75 -8.99 28.97
N GLY A 177 -13.99 -9.51 30.18
CA GLY A 177 -14.98 -8.95 31.13
C GLY A 177 -14.44 -7.87 32.06
N ASP A 178 -13.11 -7.65 32.09
CA ASP A 178 -12.48 -6.60 32.89
C ASP A 178 -12.61 -5.25 32.21
N THR A 179 -13.37 -4.34 32.82
CA THR A 179 -13.58 -2.96 32.36
C THR A 179 -12.69 -1.94 33.06
N GLU A 180 -11.96 -2.35 34.10
CA GLU A 180 -11.10 -1.46 34.89
C GLU A 180 -9.70 -1.33 34.27
N THR A 181 -9.16 -2.43 33.70
CA THR A 181 -7.90 -2.40 32.95
C THR A 181 -8.11 -1.80 31.56
N ASP A 182 -7.18 -0.94 31.10
CA ASP A 182 -7.22 -0.38 29.74
C ASP A 182 -7.32 -1.49 28.70
N LEU A 183 -8.25 -1.35 27.76
CA LEU A 183 -8.47 -2.36 26.74
C LEU A 183 -7.22 -2.57 25.88
N GLY A 184 -6.44 -1.52 25.59
CA GLY A 184 -5.21 -1.64 24.83
C GLY A 184 -4.17 -2.53 25.53
N ASP A 185 -4.03 -2.40 26.85
CA ASP A 185 -3.12 -3.24 27.65
C ASP A 185 -3.55 -4.71 27.60
N GLN A 186 -4.85 -4.98 27.76
CA GLN A 186 -5.40 -6.34 27.67
C GLN A 186 -5.18 -6.95 26.28
N LEU A 187 -5.38 -6.17 25.21
CA LEU A 187 -5.19 -6.61 23.83
C LEU A 187 -3.71 -6.91 23.51
N ASN A 188 -2.79 -6.07 23.97
CA ASN A 188 -1.35 -6.29 23.80
C ASN A 188 -0.89 -7.59 24.47
N ALA A 189 -1.35 -7.85 25.70
CA ALA A 189 -1.02 -9.10 26.40
C ALA A 189 -1.49 -10.36 25.63
N LEU A 190 -2.64 -10.29 24.96
CA LEU A 190 -3.13 -11.38 24.11
C LEU A 190 -2.29 -11.54 22.83
N LEU A 191 -1.87 -10.44 22.22
CA LEU A 191 -1.07 -10.42 21.00
C LEU A 191 0.39 -10.87 21.21
N GLU A 192 0.93 -10.70 22.41
CA GLU A 192 2.21 -11.30 22.81
C GLU A 192 2.14 -12.83 22.84
N ALA A 193 0.98 -13.38 23.23
CA ALA A 193 0.75 -14.82 23.33
C ALA A 193 0.30 -15.46 22.00
N SER A 194 -0.30 -14.70 21.09
CA SER A 194 -0.89 -15.24 19.87
C SER A 194 -0.86 -14.30 18.68
N ARG A 195 -0.72 -14.85 17.48
CA ARG A 195 -0.82 -14.08 16.23
C ARG A 195 -2.26 -13.84 15.77
N ASP A 196 -3.19 -14.71 16.14
CA ASP A 196 -4.60 -14.62 15.77
C ASP A 196 -5.44 -14.53 17.05
N VAL A 197 -5.95 -13.34 17.32
CA VAL A 197 -6.75 -13.05 18.52
C VAL A 197 -8.14 -12.60 18.09
N ALA A 198 -9.17 -13.29 18.58
CA ALA A 198 -10.54 -12.78 18.60
C ALA A 198 -10.93 -12.43 20.03
N VAL A 199 -11.42 -11.22 20.23
CA VAL A 199 -11.91 -10.70 21.49
C VAL A 199 -13.40 -10.46 21.39
N VAL A 200 -14.11 -10.88 22.44
CA VAL A 200 -15.51 -10.59 22.66
C VAL A 200 -15.64 -9.70 23.89
N LEU A 201 -16.28 -8.54 23.74
CA LEU A 201 -16.59 -7.62 24.82
C LEU A 201 -18.04 -7.86 25.28
N PRO A 202 -18.28 -8.29 26.54
CA PRO A 202 -19.62 -8.56 27.04
C PRO A 202 -20.63 -7.43 26.87
N LYS A 203 -21.88 -7.82 26.61
CA LYS A 203 -23.01 -6.90 26.46
C LYS A 203 -23.12 -5.96 27.65
N GLY A 204 -23.22 -4.65 27.39
CA GLY A 204 -23.32 -3.62 28.42
C GLY A 204 -21.97 -3.16 28.99
N GLY A 205 -20.86 -3.75 28.55
CA GLY A 205 -19.52 -3.36 28.97
C GLY A 205 -19.16 -1.94 28.52
N THR A 206 -18.44 -1.23 29.38
CA THR A 206 -17.90 0.11 29.10
C THR A 206 -16.39 0.07 29.35
N TYR A 207 -15.60 0.28 28.31
CA TYR A 207 -14.15 0.13 28.34
C TYR A 207 -13.47 1.48 28.12
N THR A 208 -12.28 1.62 28.69
CA THR A 208 -11.34 2.67 28.28
C THR A 208 -10.30 2.07 27.34
N TRP A 209 -9.94 2.78 26.27
CA TRP A 209 -8.89 2.38 25.33
C TRP A 209 -7.99 3.58 25.01
N ASN A 210 -6.96 3.76 25.81
CA ASN A 210 -5.96 4.81 25.65
C ASN A 210 -4.59 4.25 25.25
N THR A 211 -4.29 3.00 25.59
CA THR A 211 -3.03 2.36 25.19
C THR A 211 -3.09 1.92 23.71
N PRO A 212 -2.09 2.28 22.88
CA PRO A 212 -2.01 1.79 21.50
C PRO A 212 -1.72 0.30 21.41
N VAL A 213 -2.23 -0.31 20.35
CA VAL A 213 -2.00 -1.70 19.97
C VAL A 213 -1.27 -1.73 18.64
N GLU A 214 -0.09 -2.34 18.61
CA GLU A 214 0.71 -2.49 17.38
C GLU A 214 0.61 -3.92 16.87
N LEU A 215 -0.04 -4.12 15.73
CA LEU A 215 -0.07 -5.42 15.06
C LEU A 215 1.20 -5.58 14.23
N THR A 216 2.02 -6.57 14.59
CA THR A 216 3.18 -6.99 13.80
C THR A 216 2.77 -7.73 12.52
N GLU A 217 3.73 -7.97 11.63
CA GLU A 217 3.47 -8.61 10.34
C GLU A 217 2.75 -9.96 10.48
N PHE A 218 1.69 -10.13 9.69
CA PHE A 218 0.80 -11.30 9.73
C PHE A 218 0.02 -11.52 11.04
N GLN A 219 -0.03 -10.54 11.95
CA GLN A 219 -0.94 -10.61 13.09
C GLN A 219 -2.37 -10.23 12.70
N ARG A 220 -3.33 -10.80 13.41
CA ARG A 220 -4.74 -10.53 13.27
C ARG A 220 -5.36 -10.29 14.64
N LEU A 221 -6.08 -9.19 14.74
CA LEU A 221 -6.89 -8.86 15.89
C LEU A 221 -8.32 -8.56 15.44
N THR A 222 -9.30 -9.21 16.07
CA THR A 222 -10.71 -8.89 15.92
C THR A 222 -11.31 -8.60 17.28
N VAL A 223 -11.96 -7.45 17.45
CA VAL A 223 -12.68 -7.07 18.67
C VAL A 223 -14.16 -6.93 18.34
N THR A 224 -15.01 -7.66 19.05
CA THR A 224 -16.45 -7.71 18.82
C THR A 224 -17.21 -7.38 20.10
N GLY A 225 -18.03 -6.33 20.09
CA GLY A 225 -19.01 -6.12 21.14
C GLY A 225 -20.14 -7.14 21.05
N GLU A 226 -20.59 -7.72 22.16
CA GLU A 226 -21.78 -8.55 22.17
C GLU A 226 -23.06 -7.70 22.11
N GLY A 227 -24.14 -8.34 21.64
CA GLY A 227 -25.49 -7.80 21.81
C GLY A 227 -25.94 -6.82 20.72
N TYR A 228 -25.16 -6.58 19.67
CA TYR A 228 -25.59 -5.73 18.55
C TYR A 228 -26.45 -6.46 17.52
N SER A 229 -27.34 -5.71 16.87
CA SER A 229 -28.05 -6.10 15.66
C SER A 229 -27.48 -5.41 14.43
N ASN A 230 -27.79 -5.95 13.25
CA ASN A 230 -27.42 -5.31 11.99
C ASN A 230 -27.93 -3.85 11.90
N GLY A 231 -27.13 -3.01 11.25
CA GLY A 231 -27.41 -1.59 11.01
C GLY A 231 -26.85 -0.64 12.08
N ALA A 232 -26.02 -1.12 13.01
CA ALA A 232 -25.49 -0.36 14.14
C ALA A 232 -26.59 0.41 14.94
N GLY A 233 -27.78 -0.18 15.03
CA GLY A 233 -28.95 0.44 15.68
C GLY A 233 -29.02 0.23 17.19
N ASP A 234 -28.44 -0.86 17.69
CA ASP A 234 -28.51 -1.29 19.10
C ASP A 234 -27.12 -1.72 19.58
N LEU A 235 -26.20 -0.76 19.68
CA LEU A 235 -24.83 -1.03 20.14
C LEU A 235 -24.80 -0.95 21.66
N THR A 236 -24.48 -2.07 22.31
CA THR A 236 -24.55 -2.17 23.77
C THR A 236 -23.20 -2.12 24.47
N VAL A 237 -22.11 -2.15 23.72
CA VAL A 237 -20.74 -2.00 24.25
C VAL A 237 -20.24 -0.60 23.94
N ALA A 238 -19.74 0.11 24.96
CA ALA A 238 -19.14 1.42 24.82
C ALA A 238 -17.62 1.33 25.00
N VAL A 239 -16.88 2.01 24.13
CA VAL A 239 -15.42 2.13 24.23
C VAL A 239 -15.05 3.61 24.22
N HIS A 240 -14.35 4.06 25.25
CA HIS A 240 -13.95 5.43 25.46
C HIS A 240 -12.45 5.61 25.24
N MET A 241 -12.06 6.46 24.29
CA MET A 241 -10.67 6.83 24.02
C MET A 241 -10.48 8.27 24.50
N THR A 242 -10.22 8.44 25.80
CA THR A 242 -10.32 9.73 26.51
C THR A 242 -8.99 10.47 26.64
N GLN A 243 -7.87 9.80 26.37
CA GLN A 243 -6.53 10.36 26.53
C GLN A 243 -5.68 10.01 25.33
N ASN A 244 -4.99 11.00 24.77
CA ASN A 244 -3.96 10.78 23.77
C ASN A 244 -2.61 10.62 24.45
N ARG A 245 -1.71 9.88 23.80
CA ARG A 245 -0.31 9.87 24.21
C ARG A 245 0.34 11.18 23.81
N VAL A 246 1.32 11.62 24.58
CA VAL A 246 2.20 12.72 24.20
C VAL A 246 3.46 12.12 23.60
N ASP A 247 3.79 12.53 22.38
CA ASP A 247 5.06 12.23 21.72
C ASP A 247 5.93 13.48 21.68
N ASP A 248 7.17 13.36 22.13
CA ASP A 248 8.17 14.42 22.13
C ASP A 248 9.23 14.15 21.05
N SER A 249 8.77 14.14 19.81
CA SER A 249 9.65 14.08 18.66
C SER A 249 10.31 15.45 18.46
N SER A 250 11.64 15.52 18.43
CA SER A 250 12.40 16.75 18.14
C SER A 250 12.19 17.94 19.12
N GLY A 251 11.78 17.67 20.36
CA GLY A 251 11.64 18.70 21.40
C GLY A 251 10.35 19.52 21.31
N THR A 252 9.39 19.09 20.49
CA THR A 252 8.05 19.67 20.42
C THR A 252 7.04 18.59 20.79
N ALA A 253 6.36 18.78 21.93
CA ALA A 253 5.29 17.90 22.35
C ALA A 253 4.14 17.91 21.32
N SER A 254 3.71 16.71 20.96
CA SER A 254 2.64 16.47 20.00
C SER A 254 1.72 15.36 20.51
N LYS A 255 0.46 15.34 20.06
CA LYS A 255 -0.52 14.31 20.44
C LYS A 255 -0.48 13.12 19.49
N ALA A 256 -0.19 11.94 20.02
CA ALA A 256 -0.33 10.67 19.32
C ALA A 256 -1.71 10.07 19.62
N VAL A 257 -2.60 10.16 18.63
CA VAL A 257 -4.01 9.74 18.76
C VAL A 257 -4.26 8.29 18.37
N GLN A 258 -3.23 7.64 17.84
CA GLN A 258 -3.27 6.26 17.40
C GLN A 258 -3.66 5.29 18.51
N ARG A 259 -4.51 4.34 18.17
CA ARG A 259 -4.98 3.24 19.03
C ARG A 259 -4.68 1.88 18.43
N VAL A 260 -4.66 1.78 17.10
CA VAL A 260 -4.14 0.60 16.41
C VAL A 260 -3.21 0.99 15.28
N GLU A 261 -2.04 0.37 15.22
CA GLU A 261 -1.25 0.24 13.99
C GLU A 261 -1.40 -1.15 13.39
N ALA A 262 -1.70 -1.21 12.10
CA ALA A 262 -1.67 -2.44 11.33
C ALA A 262 -0.42 -2.45 10.43
N ALA A 263 0.62 -3.22 10.79
CA ALA A 263 1.79 -3.44 9.95
C ALA A 263 1.46 -4.27 8.69
N ALA A 264 2.47 -4.55 7.86
CA ALA A 264 2.28 -5.25 6.60
C ALA A 264 1.58 -6.60 6.79
N PHE A 265 0.65 -6.93 5.89
CA PHE A 265 -0.16 -8.15 5.92
C PHE A 265 -0.93 -8.42 7.23
N SER A 266 -1.02 -7.45 8.14
CA SER A 266 -1.81 -7.59 9.37
C SER A 266 -3.27 -7.22 9.12
N SER A 267 -4.15 -7.62 10.03
CA SER A 267 -5.59 -7.36 9.92
C SER A 267 -6.18 -6.98 11.27
N PHE A 268 -6.77 -5.79 11.34
CA PHE A 268 -7.56 -5.33 12.46
C PHE A 268 -9.04 -5.26 12.10
N GLY A 269 -9.91 -5.76 12.98
CA GLY A 269 -11.35 -5.65 12.85
C GLY A 269 -12.02 -5.20 14.15
N LEU A 270 -12.92 -4.23 14.06
CA LEU A 270 -13.71 -3.72 15.19
C LEU A 270 -15.21 -3.75 14.84
N TYR A 271 -15.98 -4.50 15.63
CA TYR A 271 -17.36 -4.82 15.34
C TYR A 271 -18.28 -4.55 16.51
N GLY A 272 -19.45 -3.96 16.26
CA GLY A 272 -20.53 -3.96 17.25
C GLY A 272 -20.31 -3.09 18.48
N VAL A 273 -19.51 -2.03 18.36
CA VAL A 273 -19.18 -1.13 19.49
C VAL A 273 -19.59 0.30 19.20
N SER A 274 -19.98 1.03 20.25
CA SER A 274 -20.09 2.48 20.22
C SER A 274 -18.77 3.08 20.71
N LEU A 275 -18.04 3.71 19.81
CA LEU A 275 -16.76 4.35 20.08
C LEU A 275 -16.95 5.83 20.38
N ASN A 276 -16.43 6.29 21.51
CA ASN A 276 -16.38 7.70 21.90
C ASN A 276 -14.90 8.10 22.06
N ALA A 277 -14.37 8.73 21.02
CA ALA A 277 -12.99 9.19 20.93
C ALA A 277 -12.94 10.72 20.93
N VAL A 278 -13.51 11.31 21.97
CA VAL A 278 -13.54 12.76 22.20
C VAL A 278 -12.45 13.11 23.21
N THR A 279 -11.45 13.86 22.76
CA THR A 279 -10.37 14.35 23.62
C THR A 279 -10.27 15.88 23.55
N ASN A 280 -9.96 16.50 24.68
CA ASN A 280 -9.65 17.94 24.73
C ASN A 280 -8.14 18.14 24.82
N ASP A 281 -7.43 17.66 23.80
CA ASP A 281 -5.98 17.75 23.73
C ASP A 281 -5.57 18.89 22.78
N PRO A 282 -5.01 20.00 23.30
CA PRO A 282 -4.62 21.16 22.50
C PRO A 282 -3.29 20.96 21.76
N LEU A 283 -2.56 19.88 22.01
CA LEU A 283 -1.28 19.63 21.35
C LEU A 283 -1.47 19.44 19.84
N PRO A 284 -0.49 19.87 19.02
CA PRO A 284 -0.52 19.60 17.59
C PRO A 284 -0.35 18.10 17.31
N TYR A 285 -0.80 17.62 16.16
CA TYR A 285 -0.45 16.27 15.70
C TYR A 285 1.06 16.16 15.45
N PRO A 286 1.66 14.96 15.63
CA PRO A 286 3.05 14.74 15.30
C PRO A 286 3.28 15.02 13.81
N PRO A 287 4.50 15.46 13.44
CA PRO A 287 4.90 15.53 12.04
C PRO A 287 5.04 14.13 11.41
N ASP A 288 5.04 13.07 12.22
CA ASP A 288 5.10 11.69 11.75
C ASP A 288 3.75 11.22 11.14
N PRO A 289 3.79 10.49 10.00
CA PRO A 289 2.59 9.94 9.37
C PRO A 289 1.73 9.03 10.25
N GLY A 290 2.29 8.30 11.22
CA GLY A 290 1.58 7.28 11.99
C GLY A 290 0.57 7.86 12.98
N GLY A 291 0.95 8.86 13.76
CA GLY A 291 0.20 9.26 14.96
C GLY A 291 -1.04 10.15 14.76
N SER A 292 -1.56 10.32 13.54
CA SER A 292 -2.56 11.36 13.21
C SER A 292 -4.00 10.88 12.96
N ALA A 293 -4.30 9.61 13.26
CA ALA A 293 -5.66 9.06 13.26
C ALA A 293 -5.79 7.90 14.26
N LEU A 294 -7.01 7.53 14.65
CA LEU A 294 -7.27 6.46 15.62
C LEU A 294 -6.74 5.10 15.14
N PHE A 295 -6.94 4.79 13.85
CA PHE A 295 -6.51 3.52 13.25
C PHE A 295 -5.59 3.77 12.04
N VAL A 296 -4.47 3.08 12.01
CA VAL A 296 -3.38 3.39 11.08
C VAL A 296 -3.02 2.16 10.26
N LEU A 297 -3.05 2.30 8.93
CA LEU A 297 -2.43 1.32 8.03
C LEU A 297 -0.94 1.65 7.95
N GLY A 298 -0.12 0.96 8.76
CA GLY A 298 1.32 1.18 8.86
C GLY A 298 2.16 0.39 7.87
N GLY A 299 1.59 -0.65 7.22
CA GLY A 299 2.30 -1.43 6.22
C GLY A 299 1.46 -1.95 5.05
N ASP A 300 2.14 -2.47 4.03
CA ASP A 300 1.52 -2.94 2.79
C ASP A 300 0.55 -4.09 3.02
N TYR A 301 -0.57 -4.05 2.32
CA TYR A 301 -1.64 -5.04 2.39
C TYR A 301 -2.28 -5.17 3.78
N ALA A 302 -2.00 -4.25 4.71
CA ALA A 302 -2.71 -4.15 5.97
C ALA A 302 -4.22 -3.95 5.72
N THR A 303 -5.05 -4.51 6.60
CA THR A 303 -6.50 -4.37 6.53
C THR A 303 -7.05 -3.80 7.82
N ILE A 304 -7.90 -2.78 7.71
CA ILE A 304 -8.72 -2.26 8.80
C ILE A 304 -10.19 -2.42 8.43
N GLU A 305 -10.95 -3.09 9.28
CA GLU A 305 -12.40 -3.29 9.12
C GLU A 305 -13.15 -2.71 10.31
N LEU A 306 -13.99 -1.71 10.04
CA LEU A 306 -14.86 -1.07 11.03
C LEU A 306 -16.31 -1.33 10.60
N SER A 307 -17.02 -2.16 11.34
CA SER A 307 -18.35 -2.61 10.92
C SER A 307 -19.34 -2.66 12.08
N GLN A 308 -20.61 -2.36 11.81
CA GLN A 308 -21.65 -2.28 12.84
C GLN A 308 -21.20 -1.36 13.99
N ILE A 309 -20.76 -0.16 13.65
CA ILE A 309 -20.03 0.72 14.56
C ILE A 309 -20.61 2.13 14.52
N ARG A 310 -20.62 2.80 15.68
CA ARG A 310 -20.87 4.24 15.80
C ARG A 310 -19.62 4.88 16.38
N ILE A 311 -19.18 6.00 15.82
CA ILE A 311 -17.99 6.72 16.26
C ILE A 311 -18.39 8.18 16.48
N LEU A 312 -18.20 8.68 17.70
CA LEU A 312 -18.19 10.11 18.00
C LEU A 312 -16.74 10.52 18.28
N THR A 313 -16.19 11.49 17.55
CA THR A 313 -14.76 11.79 17.67
C THR A 313 -14.35 13.25 17.42
N THR A 314 -13.21 13.62 17.98
CA THR A 314 -12.43 14.85 17.69
C THR A 314 -11.23 14.58 16.79
N GLU A 315 -10.99 13.33 16.40
CA GLU A 315 -9.78 12.90 15.69
C GLU A 315 -10.14 12.25 14.35
N ASP A 316 -9.20 12.24 13.40
CA ASP A 316 -9.37 11.47 12.16
C ASP A 316 -9.47 9.96 12.48
N VAL A 317 -10.29 9.22 11.73
CA VAL A 317 -10.63 7.83 12.09
C VAL A 317 -9.61 6.85 11.53
N VAL A 318 -9.39 6.82 10.20
CA VAL A 318 -8.41 5.94 9.56
C VAL A 318 -7.42 6.74 8.74
N ASN A 319 -6.13 6.40 8.88
CA ASN A 319 -5.06 6.98 8.08
C ASN A 319 -4.25 5.88 7.37
N ALA A 320 -4.12 5.99 6.05
CA ALA A 320 -3.06 5.29 5.32
C ALA A 320 -1.76 6.07 5.52
N SER A 321 -0.80 5.51 6.26
CA SER A 321 0.42 6.19 6.66
C SER A 321 1.65 5.63 5.93
N SER A 322 2.78 6.33 6.02
CA SER A 322 4.09 5.85 5.57
C SER A 322 4.11 5.42 4.09
N TYR A 323 4.61 4.22 3.78
CA TYR A 323 4.64 3.63 2.44
C TYR A 323 3.52 2.60 2.23
N ALA A 324 2.50 2.60 3.10
CA ALA A 324 1.53 1.52 3.15
C ALA A 324 0.46 1.66 2.05
N TYR A 325 0.25 0.58 1.28
CA TYR A 325 -0.95 0.41 0.47
C TYR A 325 -1.88 -0.68 1.04
N GLY A 326 -2.97 -0.26 1.68
CA GLY A 326 -3.85 -1.16 2.44
C GLY A 326 -5.29 -1.25 1.94
N ARG A 327 -6.13 -1.89 2.76
CA ARG A 327 -7.58 -1.98 2.56
C ARG A 327 -8.31 -1.45 3.77
N VAL A 328 -9.34 -0.67 3.53
CA VAL A 328 -10.27 -0.25 4.58
C VAL A 328 -11.68 -0.70 4.21
N LYS A 329 -12.40 -1.22 5.20
CA LYS A 329 -13.82 -1.54 5.07
C LYS A 329 -14.61 -0.79 6.14
N LEU A 330 -15.57 0.01 5.69
CA LEU A 330 -16.58 0.65 6.52
C LEU A 330 -17.93 0.00 6.18
N GLY A 331 -18.47 -0.81 7.09
CA GLY A 331 -19.71 -1.55 6.89
C GLY A 331 -20.75 -1.17 7.92
N TRP A 332 -21.85 -0.50 7.56
CA TRP A 332 -22.78 0.03 8.59
C TRP A 332 -22.05 0.87 9.66
N ALA A 333 -21.16 1.74 9.20
CA ALA A 333 -20.37 2.63 10.05
C ALA A 333 -20.99 4.02 10.07
N PHE A 334 -21.26 4.55 11.26
CA PHE A 334 -21.78 5.90 11.46
C PHE A 334 -20.72 6.71 12.18
N ILE A 335 -20.24 7.78 11.56
CA ILE A 335 -19.13 8.58 12.10
C ILE A 335 -19.62 10.01 12.24
N ASP A 336 -19.64 10.50 13.47
CA ASP A 336 -20.04 11.84 13.84
C ASP A 336 -18.87 12.59 14.46
N LYS A 337 -18.75 13.86 14.13
CA LYS A 337 -17.81 14.78 14.77
C LYS A 337 -18.41 15.31 16.06
N GLU A 338 -17.61 15.41 17.11
CA GLU A 338 -17.99 16.11 18.34
C GLU A 338 -18.45 17.55 18.02
N PRO A 339 -19.69 17.96 18.34
CA PRO A 339 -20.23 19.24 17.88
C PRO A 339 -19.43 20.48 18.31
N SER A 340 -18.72 20.38 19.44
CA SER A 340 -17.86 21.46 19.94
C SER A 340 -16.50 21.54 19.23
N PHE A 341 -16.12 20.51 18.47
CA PHE A 341 -14.85 20.46 17.75
C PHE A 341 -14.96 21.19 16.42
N VAL A 342 -14.18 22.26 16.28
CA VAL A 342 -14.25 23.17 15.13
C VAL A 342 -13.71 22.54 13.85
N PRO A 343 -12.50 21.95 13.81
CA PRO A 343 -11.95 21.38 12.58
C PRO A 343 -12.82 20.28 12.01
N ASP A 344 -12.76 20.05 10.70
CA ASP A 344 -13.37 18.84 10.12
C ASP A 344 -12.56 17.60 10.47
N VAL A 345 -13.25 16.48 10.56
CA VAL A 345 -12.69 15.15 10.81
C VAL A 345 -12.74 14.35 9.52
N HIS A 346 -11.67 13.62 9.20
CA HIS A 346 -11.65 12.69 8.09
C HIS A 346 -11.98 11.28 8.57
N ALA A 347 -13.00 10.66 7.97
CA ALA A 347 -13.26 9.24 8.16
C ALA A 347 -12.10 8.40 7.63
N ILE A 348 -11.60 8.73 6.44
CA ILE A 348 -10.41 8.13 5.86
C ILE A 348 -9.56 9.24 5.25
N LYS A 349 -8.27 9.20 5.55
CA LYS A 349 -7.25 10.07 4.95
C LYS A 349 -6.02 9.27 4.52
N ALA A 350 -5.20 9.86 3.66
CA ALA A 350 -3.87 9.40 3.32
C ALA A 350 -2.90 10.52 3.69
N TYR A 351 -2.08 10.31 4.70
CA TYR A 351 -1.11 11.31 5.16
C TYR A 351 -0.23 11.85 4.03
N SER A 352 -0.03 13.16 3.94
CA SER A 352 0.73 13.84 2.88
C SER A 352 1.94 14.64 3.36
N GLY A 353 2.34 14.47 4.63
CA GLY A 353 3.43 15.27 5.21
C GLY A 353 4.83 14.70 4.96
N TRP A 354 5.66 14.60 6.00
CA TRP A 354 7.12 14.39 5.87
C TRP A 354 7.55 13.01 5.34
N GLY A 355 6.66 12.02 5.36
CA GLY A 355 6.91 10.75 4.68
C GLY A 355 6.90 10.95 3.17
N PHE A 356 7.87 10.34 2.46
CA PHE A 356 7.81 10.32 1.00
C PHE A 356 6.48 9.72 0.54
N ALA A 357 5.84 10.35 -0.44
CA ALA A 357 4.57 9.90 -0.98
C ALA A 357 4.65 8.43 -1.45
N GLY A 358 3.60 7.65 -1.22
CA GLY A 358 3.56 6.23 -1.55
C GLY A 358 2.44 5.46 -0.85
N ASN A 359 1.86 6.05 0.19
CA ASN A 359 0.68 5.52 0.88
C ASN A 359 -0.61 5.62 0.06
N GLY A 360 -1.52 4.68 0.32
CA GLY A 360 -2.86 4.68 -0.23
C GLY A 360 -3.73 3.56 0.32
N ALA A 361 -4.99 3.52 -0.11
CA ALA A 361 -5.89 2.43 0.25
C ALA A 361 -7.02 2.24 -0.75
N VAL A 362 -7.52 1.01 -0.83
CA VAL A 362 -8.84 0.71 -1.38
C VAL A 362 -9.85 0.73 -0.23
N VAL A 363 -10.87 1.57 -0.34
CA VAL A 363 -11.86 1.82 0.71
C VAL A 363 -13.22 1.32 0.25
N ALA A 364 -13.70 0.22 0.82
CA ALA A 364 -15.10 -0.19 0.67
C ALA A 364 -15.94 0.51 1.74
N ARG A 365 -16.96 1.27 1.36
CA ARG A 365 -17.77 2.08 2.29
C ARG A 365 -19.26 1.76 2.25
N SER A 366 -19.56 0.48 2.19
CA SER A 366 -20.94 -0.01 2.10
C SER A 366 -21.75 0.38 3.35
N HIS A 367 -22.89 1.05 3.11
CA HIS A 367 -23.82 1.47 4.17
C HIS A 367 -23.19 2.36 5.27
N SER A 368 -22.18 3.17 4.94
CA SER A 368 -21.63 4.14 5.90
C SER A 368 -22.36 5.49 5.86
N THR A 369 -22.51 6.12 7.02
CA THR A 369 -23.12 7.47 7.17
C THR A 369 -22.12 8.42 7.83
N MET A 370 -21.83 9.54 7.19
CA MET A 370 -20.96 10.60 7.73
C MET A 370 -21.82 11.74 8.27
N GLY A 371 -21.60 12.10 9.54
CA GLY A 371 -22.21 13.24 10.19
C GLY A 371 -21.67 14.57 9.68
N PRO A 372 -22.29 15.71 10.08
CA PRO A 372 -21.81 17.04 9.72
C PRO A 372 -20.35 17.27 10.14
N GLY A 373 -19.52 17.76 9.21
CA GLY A 373 -18.09 17.99 9.45
C GLY A 373 -17.22 16.73 9.45
N VAL A 374 -17.77 15.59 9.04
CA VAL A 374 -17.00 14.37 8.75
C VAL A 374 -16.86 14.20 7.24
N LEU A 375 -15.63 14.09 6.76
CA LEU A 375 -15.28 14.11 5.34
C LEU A 375 -14.54 12.83 4.93
N TYR A 376 -14.59 12.52 3.64
CA TYR A 376 -13.62 11.62 2.99
C TYR A 376 -12.57 12.49 2.30
N GLU A 377 -11.28 12.18 2.47
CA GLU A 377 -10.24 12.91 1.77
C GLU A 377 -10.30 12.66 0.25
N ALA A 378 -10.41 13.73 -0.53
CA ALA A 378 -10.43 13.65 -1.99
C ALA A 378 -9.01 13.62 -2.57
N THR A 379 -8.39 12.45 -2.61
CA THR A 379 -7.03 12.24 -3.12
C THR A 379 -6.95 11.00 -4.04
N PRO A 380 -6.14 11.01 -5.13
CA PRO A 380 -5.99 9.85 -6.01
C PRO A 380 -5.36 8.62 -5.34
N ARG A 381 -4.82 8.78 -4.12
CA ARG A 381 -4.25 7.69 -3.30
C ARG A 381 -5.31 6.82 -2.65
N LEU A 382 -6.56 7.29 -2.59
CA LEU A 382 -7.69 6.58 -1.99
C LEU A 382 -8.69 6.21 -3.09
N LEU A 383 -8.90 4.92 -3.29
CA LEU A 383 -9.90 4.39 -4.21
C LEU A 383 -11.15 3.99 -3.42
N TYR A 384 -12.22 4.78 -3.54
CA TYR A 384 -13.49 4.50 -2.89
C TYR A 384 -14.36 3.55 -3.74
N LEU A 385 -14.85 2.49 -3.10
CA LEU A 385 -15.80 1.52 -3.63
C LEU A 385 -17.10 1.62 -2.83
N ASP A 386 -18.22 1.77 -3.54
CA ASP A 386 -19.56 1.93 -2.96
C ASP A 386 -20.31 0.59 -2.83
#